data_AF-A0A0W8D4S8-F1
#
_entry.id   AF-A0A0W8D4S8-F1
#
_cell.length_a   1.000
_cell.length_b   1.000
_cell.length_c   1.000
_cell.angle_alpha   90.00
_cell.angle_beta   90.00
_cell.angle_gamma   90.00
#
_symmetry.space_group_name_H-M   'P 1'
#
loop_
_entity.id
_entity.type
_entity.pdbx_description
1 polymer ?
#
loop_
_entity_poly.entity_id
_entity_poly.type
_entity_poly.pdbx_seq_one_letter_code
_entity_poly.pdbx_strand_id
1 'polypeptide(L)'
;MVNPQATQGHSRLLFVALVGAAIVEAPQQREACVFRRRLDWNVHKQTLLLEGQFKRCYRMEASSFELLLSLIRPTLARDEIKSTNRTGTDQLQPENMLQMTLSWLAGGNYMTIRGLAGMSPSGIYGCMHAVMDAMCHCPELRIHSPTESQERIHELAESFTNISKDGVLTGCVGCIDG
;
A
#
# COMPACT_ATOMS: atom_id res chain seq x y z
N MET A 1 -88.22 -4.74 51.01
CA MET A 1 -87.41 -3.83 51.85
C MET A 1 -85.96 -4.01 51.44
N VAL A 2 -85.39 -3.00 50.79
CA VAL A 2 -84.06 -3.07 50.14
C VAL A 2 -83.02 -2.38 51.03
N ASN A 3 -81.99 -3.12 51.42
CA ASN A 3 -80.59 -2.70 51.48
C ASN A 3 -79.72 -3.96 51.65
N PRO A 4 -78.62 -4.12 50.89
CA PRO A 4 -77.34 -3.95 51.59
C PRO A 4 -76.27 -3.24 50.75
N GLN A 5 -75.50 -2.41 51.46
CA GLN A 5 -74.15 -2.01 51.10
C GLN A 5 -73.17 -3.18 51.29
N ALA A 6 -72.12 -3.25 50.47
CA ALA A 6 -70.75 -3.06 50.92
C ALA A 6 -69.72 -3.46 49.84
N THR A 7 -68.97 -2.45 49.40
CA THR A 7 -67.51 -2.43 49.16
C THR A 7 -66.87 -3.44 48.20
N GLN A 8 -66.62 -2.93 47.00
CA GLN A 8 -65.73 -3.45 45.97
C GLN A 8 -64.31 -2.88 46.21
N GLY A 9 -63.37 -3.70 46.67
CA GLY A 9 -61.96 -3.36 46.83
C GLY A 9 -61.10 -4.10 45.80
N HIS A 10 -60.93 -3.51 44.61
CA HIS A 10 -60.01 -4.04 43.60
C HIS A 10 -58.59 -3.50 43.84
N SER A 11 -57.69 -4.41 44.17
CA SER A 11 -56.24 -4.20 44.26
C SER A 11 -55.70 -3.75 42.89
N ARG A 12 -55.18 -2.53 42.81
CA ARG A 12 -54.47 -2.02 41.62
C ARG A 12 -52.96 -2.12 41.87
N LEU A 13 -52.34 -3.18 41.35
CA LEU A 13 -50.90 -3.26 41.15
C LEU A 13 -50.48 -2.16 40.15
N LEU A 14 -49.59 -1.26 40.58
CA LEU A 14 -48.89 -0.32 39.72
C LEU A 14 -47.76 -1.06 39.00
N PHE A 15 -47.99 -1.46 37.75
CA PHE A 15 -46.92 -1.81 36.82
C PHE A 15 -46.32 -0.50 36.25
N VAL A 16 -45.19 -0.08 36.80
CA VAL A 16 -44.37 0.98 36.20
C VAL A 16 -43.59 0.35 35.04
N ALA A 17 -44.03 0.61 33.81
CA ALA A 17 -43.29 0.23 32.61
C ALA A 17 -42.17 1.26 32.38
N LEU A 18 -40.92 0.87 32.68
CA LEU A 18 -39.72 1.59 32.25
C LEU A 18 -39.54 1.36 30.74
N VAL A 19 -39.93 2.34 29.92
CA VAL A 19 -39.58 2.36 28.50
C VAL A 19 -38.15 2.89 28.39
N GLY A 20 -37.18 1.97 28.36
CA GLY A 20 -35.81 2.29 27.98
C GLY A 20 -35.77 2.61 26.49
N ALA A 21 -35.61 3.87 26.12
CA ALA A 21 -35.32 4.25 24.75
C ALA A 21 -33.90 3.79 24.39
N ALA A 22 -33.80 2.64 23.72
CA ALA A 22 -32.58 2.28 23.02
C ALA A 22 -32.41 3.28 21.86
N ILE A 23 -31.49 4.23 22.02
CA ILE A 23 -30.99 5.00 20.88
C ILE A 23 -30.19 4.01 20.05
N VAL A 24 -30.84 3.42 19.05
CA VAL A 24 -30.14 2.76 17.95
C VAL A 24 -29.43 3.88 17.22
N GLU A 25 -28.12 4.02 17.43
CA GLU A 25 -27.28 4.83 16.55
C GLU A 25 -27.54 4.35 15.12
N ALA A 26 -28.18 5.21 14.33
CA ALA A 26 -28.34 4.96 12.91
C ALA A 26 -26.93 4.69 12.34
N PRO A 27 -26.74 3.63 11.54
CA PRO A 27 -25.43 3.33 10.97
C PRO A 27 -24.97 4.60 10.24
N GLN A 28 -23.87 5.17 10.72
CA GLN A 28 -23.28 6.38 10.18
C GLN A 28 -23.14 6.18 8.67
N GLN A 29 -23.94 6.89 7.88
CA GLN A 29 -23.86 6.82 6.42
C GLN A 29 -22.44 7.24 6.05
N ARG A 30 -21.60 6.25 5.70
CA ARG A 30 -20.24 6.51 5.26
C ARG A 30 -20.37 7.42 4.04
N GLU A 31 -19.66 8.55 4.07
CA GLU A 31 -19.56 9.43 2.91
C GLU A 31 -19.24 8.59 1.67
N ALA A 32 -19.96 8.85 0.58
CA ALA A 32 -19.78 8.10 -0.65
C ALA A 32 -18.31 8.17 -1.08
N CYS A 33 -17.70 7.01 -1.33
CA CYS A 33 -16.33 6.95 -1.82
C CYS A 33 -16.27 7.64 -3.19
N VAL A 34 -15.42 8.66 -3.33
CA VAL A 34 -15.20 9.31 -4.63
C VAL A 34 -14.63 8.29 -5.60
N PHE A 35 -15.41 7.94 -6.62
CA PHE A 35 -14.96 7.08 -7.71
C PHE A 35 -13.86 7.78 -8.50
N ARG A 36 -12.77 7.06 -8.74
CA ARG A 36 -11.63 7.56 -9.52
C ARG A 36 -11.23 6.50 -10.54
N ARG A 37 -11.14 6.91 -11.80
CA ARG A 37 -10.65 6.02 -12.87
C ARG A 37 -9.17 5.75 -12.66
N ARG A 38 -8.78 4.49 -12.72
CA ARG A 38 -7.37 4.08 -12.63
C ARG A 38 -6.76 3.97 -14.01
N LEU A 39 -5.44 4.11 -14.04
CA LEU A 39 -4.61 3.85 -15.20
C LEU A 39 -4.76 2.39 -15.66
N ASP A 40 -5.02 2.21 -16.95
CA ASP A 40 -4.90 0.91 -17.61
C ASP A 40 -3.41 0.64 -17.84
N TRP A 41 -2.85 -0.31 -17.08
CA TRP A 41 -1.44 -0.64 -17.13
C TRP A 41 -1.01 -1.13 -18.51
N ASN A 42 -1.81 -1.98 -19.15
CA ASN A 42 -1.42 -2.58 -20.42
C ASN A 42 -1.34 -1.52 -21.51
N VAL A 43 -2.34 -0.64 -21.59
CA VAL A 43 -2.33 0.47 -22.52
C VAL A 43 -1.15 1.40 -22.23
N HIS A 44 -0.96 1.78 -20.96
CA HIS A 44 0.12 2.70 -20.58
C HIS A 44 1.52 2.15 -20.88
N LYS A 45 1.76 0.88 -20.51
CA LYS A 45 3.02 0.18 -20.79
C LYS A 45 3.31 0.15 -22.30
N GLN A 46 2.32 -0.22 -23.11
CA GLN A 46 2.49 -0.28 -24.57
C GLN A 46 2.78 1.11 -25.15
N THR A 47 2.07 2.15 -24.71
CA THR A 47 2.36 3.52 -25.13
C THR A 47 3.81 3.92 -24.81
N LEU A 48 4.26 3.71 -23.57
CA LEU A 48 5.64 4.05 -23.18
C LEU A 48 6.71 3.26 -23.93
N LEU A 49 6.42 2.03 -24.32
CA LEU A 49 7.31 1.21 -25.15
C LEU A 49 7.39 1.76 -26.57
N LEU A 50 6.26 2.10 -27.18
CA LEU A 50 6.20 2.69 -28.52
C LEU A 50 6.87 4.07 -28.58
N GLU A 51 6.76 4.86 -27.51
CA GLU A 51 7.41 6.17 -27.40
C GLU A 51 8.90 6.10 -26.98
N GLY A 52 9.41 4.91 -26.66
CA GLY A 52 10.77 4.72 -26.14
C GLY A 52 11.02 5.39 -24.79
N GLN A 53 9.97 5.69 -24.01
CA GLN A 53 10.07 6.42 -22.74
C GLN A 53 10.07 5.50 -21.51
N PHE A 54 9.77 4.21 -21.66
CA PHE A 54 9.63 3.29 -20.50
C PHE A 54 10.82 3.35 -19.53
N LYS A 55 12.05 3.22 -20.03
CA LYS A 55 13.27 3.28 -19.22
C LYS A 55 13.44 4.62 -18.53
N ARG A 56 13.05 5.72 -19.19
CA ARG A 56 13.14 7.05 -18.60
C ARG A 56 12.13 7.26 -17.48
N CYS A 57 10.92 6.72 -17.63
CA CYS A 57 9.86 6.79 -16.64
C CYS A 57 10.16 5.96 -15.38
N TYR A 58 10.70 4.75 -15.54
CA TYR A 58 10.88 3.80 -14.44
C TYR A 58 12.32 3.52 -14.03
N ARG A 59 13.30 4.13 -14.71
CA ARG A 59 14.75 3.88 -14.53
C ARG A 59 15.18 2.42 -14.73
N MET A 60 14.36 1.63 -15.43
CA MET A 60 14.64 0.23 -15.74
C MET A 60 13.99 -0.20 -17.04
N GLU A 61 14.52 -1.25 -17.66
CA GLU A 61 13.91 -1.87 -18.85
C GLU A 61 12.57 -2.53 -18.49
N ALA A 62 11.69 -2.68 -19.48
CA ALA A 62 10.40 -3.35 -19.28
C ALA A 62 10.55 -4.81 -18.86
N SER A 63 11.58 -5.51 -19.33
CA SER A 63 11.89 -6.88 -18.87
C SER A 63 12.25 -6.91 -17.39
N SER A 64 13.04 -5.95 -16.91
CA SER A 64 13.38 -5.82 -15.48
C SER A 64 12.16 -5.50 -14.64
N PHE A 65 11.25 -4.66 -15.14
CA PHE A 65 9.97 -4.37 -14.47
C PHE A 65 9.14 -5.65 -14.31
N GLU A 66 8.97 -6.43 -15.38
CA GLU A 66 8.18 -7.67 -15.33
C GLU A 66 8.82 -8.72 -14.40
N LEU A 67 10.15 -8.82 -14.41
CA LEU A 67 10.87 -9.67 -13.48
C LEU A 67 10.62 -9.24 -12.03
N LEU A 68 10.80 -7.95 -11.72
CA LEU A 68 10.55 -7.41 -10.38
C LEU A 68 9.10 -7.65 -9.95
N LEU A 69 8.14 -7.39 -10.85
CA LEU A 69 6.73 -7.64 -10.59
C LEU A 69 6.51 -9.12 -10.25
N SER A 70 7.07 -10.05 -11.04
CA SER A 70 6.89 -11.48 -10.80
C SER A 70 7.36 -11.94 -9.42
N LEU A 71 8.44 -11.33 -8.90
CA LEU A 71 8.99 -11.62 -7.56
C LEU A 71 8.08 -11.12 -6.44
N ILE A 72 7.54 -9.91 -6.55
CA ILE A 72 6.79 -9.28 -5.44
C ILE A 72 5.27 -9.48 -5.52
N ARG A 73 4.74 -9.87 -6.69
CA ARG A 73 3.29 -10.07 -6.92
C ARG A 73 2.62 -10.99 -5.90
N PRO A 74 3.22 -12.13 -5.48
CA PRO A 74 2.62 -12.99 -4.46
C PRO A 74 2.37 -12.27 -3.12
N THR A 75 3.27 -11.35 -2.75
CA THR A 75 3.17 -10.55 -1.52
C THR A 75 2.18 -9.40 -1.64
N LEU A 76 2.01 -8.86 -2.86
CA LEU A 76 1.09 -7.74 -3.14
C LEU A 76 -0.35 -8.17 -3.39
N ALA A 77 -0.59 -9.45 -3.68
CA ALA A 77 -1.92 -9.98 -3.90
C ALA A 77 -2.80 -9.74 -2.66
N ARG A 78 -3.77 -8.84 -2.80
CA ARG A 78 -4.76 -8.54 -1.75
C ARG A 78 -6.01 -9.39 -1.93
N ASP A 79 -6.70 -9.63 -0.83
CA ASP A 79 -8.04 -10.23 -0.84
C ASP A 79 -9.04 -9.27 -1.53
N GLU A 80 -9.53 -9.69 -2.70
CA GLU A 80 -10.41 -8.89 -3.56
C GLU A 80 -11.73 -8.52 -2.86
N ILE A 81 -12.23 -9.42 -2.02
CA ILE A 81 -13.50 -9.28 -1.31
C ILE A 81 -13.38 -8.16 -0.27
N LYS A 82 -12.28 -8.13 0.49
CA LYS A 82 -12.01 -7.06 1.47
C LYS A 82 -11.79 -5.70 0.81
N SER A 83 -11.15 -5.67 -0.36
CA SER A 83 -10.95 -4.43 -1.12
C SER A 83 -12.29 -3.84 -1.55
N THR A 84 -13.11 -4.65 -2.22
CA THR A 84 -14.42 -4.23 -2.77
C THR A 84 -15.35 -3.75 -1.66
N ASN A 85 -15.45 -4.49 -0.56
CA ASN A 85 -16.30 -4.14 0.58
C ASN A 85 -15.88 -2.82 1.27
N ARG A 86 -14.61 -2.43 1.16
CA ARG A 86 -14.09 -1.21 1.80
C ARG A 86 -14.22 0.03 0.93
N THR A 87 -14.03 -0.09 -0.38
CA THR A 87 -13.88 1.07 -1.28
C THR A 87 -14.93 1.13 -2.38
N GLY A 88 -15.76 0.10 -2.58
CA GLY A 88 -16.74 0.05 -3.68
C GLY A 88 -16.11 0.20 -5.07
N THR A 89 -14.80 -0.05 -5.18
CA THR A 89 -14.00 0.10 -6.40
C THR A 89 -13.24 -1.19 -6.63
N ASP A 90 -12.91 -1.47 -7.89
CA ASP A 90 -12.14 -2.65 -8.29
C ASP A 90 -10.87 -2.80 -7.46
N GLN A 91 -10.31 -3.99 -7.42
CA GLN A 91 -9.03 -4.20 -6.75
C GLN A 91 -7.90 -3.44 -7.45
N LEU A 92 -7.02 -2.81 -6.66
CA LEU A 92 -5.80 -2.23 -7.19
C LEU A 92 -4.85 -3.36 -7.59
N GLN A 93 -4.56 -3.45 -8.88
CA GLN A 93 -3.71 -4.49 -9.46
C GLN A 93 -2.23 -4.28 -9.07
N PRO A 94 -1.45 -5.35 -8.78
CA PRO A 94 -0.04 -5.26 -8.40
C PRO A 94 0.84 -4.46 -9.37
N GLU A 95 0.55 -4.53 -10.67
CA GLU A 95 1.21 -3.78 -11.74
C GLU A 95 1.07 -2.27 -11.50
N ASN A 96 -0.16 -1.85 -11.17
CA ASN A 96 -0.48 -0.46 -10.85
C ASN A 96 0.15 -0.02 -9.53
N MET A 97 0.27 -0.92 -8.55
CA MET A 97 0.99 -0.65 -7.31
C MET A 97 2.47 -0.39 -7.58
N LEU A 98 3.11 -1.28 -8.34
CA LEU A 98 4.54 -1.21 -8.64
C LEU A 98 4.87 0.02 -9.48
N GLN A 99 4.13 0.28 -10.57
CA GLN A 99 4.42 1.41 -11.46
C GLN A 99 4.29 2.76 -10.75
N MET A 100 3.34 2.92 -9.82
CA MET A 100 3.23 4.14 -9.03
C MET A 100 4.46 4.36 -8.16
N THR A 101 4.88 3.32 -7.45
CA THR A 101 6.02 3.37 -6.53
C THR A 101 7.31 3.65 -7.30
N LEU A 102 7.55 2.94 -8.41
CA LEU A 102 8.72 3.19 -9.26
C LEU A 102 8.69 4.58 -9.90
N SER A 103 7.53 5.07 -10.35
CA SER A 103 7.40 6.44 -10.86
C SER A 103 7.79 7.47 -9.81
N TRP A 104 7.41 7.24 -8.54
CA TRP A 104 7.75 8.13 -7.44
C TRP A 104 9.24 8.06 -7.09
N LEU A 105 9.81 6.85 -6.99
CA LEU A 105 11.25 6.64 -6.77
C LEU A 105 12.11 7.23 -7.90
N ALA A 106 11.60 7.24 -9.13
CA ALA A 106 12.24 7.89 -10.28
C ALA A 106 12.17 9.43 -10.25
N GLY A 107 11.55 10.02 -9.22
CA GLY A 107 11.40 11.46 -9.01
C GLY A 107 10.08 12.06 -9.52
N GLY A 108 9.08 11.23 -9.81
CA GLY A 108 7.79 11.68 -10.32
C GLY A 108 6.95 12.47 -9.31
N ASN A 109 6.11 13.38 -9.80
CA ASN A 109 5.25 14.21 -8.96
C ASN A 109 4.14 13.37 -8.30
N TYR A 110 4.11 13.38 -6.97
CA TYR A 110 3.12 12.67 -6.16
C TYR A 110 1.67 12.96 -6.55
N MET A 111 1.29 14.23 -6.79
CA MET A 111 -0.09 14.59 -7.13
C MET A 111 -0.49 14.02 -8.49
N THR A 112 0.42 14.04 -9.46
CA THR A 112 0.21 13.44 -10.79
C THR A 112 0.06 11.94 -10.71
N ILE A 113 0.98 11.24 -10.03
CA ILE A 113 0.95 9.77 -9.87
C ILE A 113 -0.35 9.35 -9.18
N ARG A 114 -0.71 10.04 -8.09
CA ARG A 114 -1.97 9.80 -7.36
C ARG A 114 -3.20 10.00 -8.25
N GLY A 115 -3.20 11.06 -9.06
CA GLY A 115 -4.28 11.35 -10.00
C GLY A 115 -4.45 10.24 -11.04
N LEU A 116 -3.36 9.82 -11.67
CA LEU A 116 -3.36 8.76 -12.69
C LEU A 116 -3.78 7.40 -12.11
N ALA A 117 -3.34 7.09 -10.89
CA ALA A 117 -3.68 5.84 -10.24
C ALA A 117 -5.09 5.80 -9.64
N GLY A 118 -5.81 6.92 -9.64
CA GLY A 118 -7.13 7.02 -9.03
C GLY A 118 -7.12 6.79 -7.53
N MET A 119 -6.08 7.23 -6.82
CA MET A 119 -5.91 6.97 -5.39
C MET A 119 -6.29 8.17 -4.51
N SER A 120 -6.77 7.88 -3.29
CA SER A 120 -6.86 8.90 -2.24
C SER A 120 -5.45 9.28 -1.75
N PRO A 121 -5.27 10.46 -1.13
CA PRO A 121 -3.98 10.85 -0.57
C PRO A 121 -3.43 9.84 0.46
N SER A 122 -4.27 9.27 1.30
CA SER A 122 -3.85 8.23 2.26
C SER A 122 -3.58 6.89 1.60
N GLY A 123 -4.33 6.52 0.56
CA GLY A 123 -4.25 5.22 -0.08
C GLY A 123 -2.95 5.00 -0.84
N ILE A 124 -2.39 6.05 -1.44
CA ILE A 124 -1.14 5.95 -2.21
C ILE A 124 0.07 5.65 -1.32
N TYR A 125 0.19 6.27 -0.14
CA TYR A 125 1.29 5.97 0.78
C TYR A 125 1.21 4.52 1.28
N GLY A 126 0.02 4.05 1.65
CA GLY A 126 -0.17 2.64 2.02
C GLY A 126 0.13 1.65 0.89
N CYS A 127 0.02 2.08 -0.37
CA CYS A 127 0.44 1.30 -1.52
C CYS A 127 1.96 1.28 -1.68
N MET A 128 2.60 2.46 -1.59
CA MET A 128 4.05 2.59 -1.68
C MET A 128 4.75 1.79 -0.59
N HIS A 129 4.27 1.88 0.66
CA HIS A 129 4.78 1.07 1.76
C HIS A 129 4.67 -0.42 1.48
N ALA A 130 3.51 -0.90 1.01
CA ALA A 130 3.34 -2.32 0.70
C ALA A 130 4.30 -2.81 -0.41
N VAL A 131 4.56 -1.99 -1.43
CA VAL A 131 5.54 -2.32 -2.49
C VAL A 131 6.97 -2.32 -1.95
N MET A 132 7.35 -1.29 -1.21
CA MET A 132 8.70 -1.20 -0.61
C MET A 132 8.94 -2.36 0.36
N ASP A 133 7.97 -2.69 1.20
CA ASP A 133 8.05 -3.83 2.12
C ASP A 133 8.19 -5.14 1.33
N ALA A 134 7.39 -5.34 0.27
CA ALA A 134 7.51 -6.53 -0.57
C ALA A 134 8.89 -6.66 -1.23
N MET A 135 9.49 -5.54 -1.66
CA MET A 135 10.85 -5.53 -2.21
C MET A 135 11.91 -5.83 -1.13
N CYS A 136 11.82 -5.18 0.04
CA CYS A 136 12.77 -5.38 1.14
C CYS A 136 12.76 -6.80 1.72
N HIS A 137 11.60 -7.47 1.70
CA HIS A 137 11.44 -8.83 2.21
C HIS A 137 11.63 -9.91 1.14
N CYS A 138 11.84 -9.55 -0.12
CA CYS A 138 12.10 -10.50 -1.21
C CYS A 138 13.57 -10.98 -1.14
N PRO A 139 13.82 -12.27 -0.84
CA PRO A 139 15.18 -12.80 -0.72
C PRO A 139 16.01 -12.64 -2.00
N GLU A 140 15.37 -12.77 -3.17
CA GLU A 140 16.00 -12.65 -4.48
C GLU A 140 16.51 -11.23 -4.78
N LEU A 141 15.95 -10.21 -4.11
CA LEU A 141 16.35 -8.80 -4.25
C LEU A 141 17.33 -8.36 -3.17
N ARG A 142 17.70 -9.25 -2.25
CA ARG A 142 18.60 -8.90 -1.15
C ARG A 142 19.98 -8.55 -1.68
N ILE A 143 20.47 -7.38 -1.32
CA ILE A 143 21.84 -6.98 -1.64
C ILE A 143 22.77 -7.78 -0.73
N HIS A 144 23.64 -8.57 -1.35
CA HIS A 144 24.67 -9.35 -0.68
C HIS A 144 26.05 -8.74 -0.93
N SER A 145 26.96 -8.95 0.02
CA SER A 145 28.37 -8.65 -0.22
C SER A 145 28.86 -9.47 -1.42
N PRO A 146 29.69 -8.90 -2.32
CA PRO A 146 30.25 -9.65 -3.44
C PRO A 146 31.20 -10.77 -3.00
N THR A 147 31.58 -10.81 -1.72
CA THR A 147 32.44 -11.83 -1.14
C THR A 147 32.15 -12.03 0.36
N GLU A 148 32.42 -13.22 0.87
CA GLU A 148 32.37 -13.54 2.31
C GLU A 148 33.78 -13.70 2.92
N SER A 149 34.84 -13.65 2.11
CA SER A 149 36.24 -13.77 2.58
C SER A 149 36.69 -12.47 3.25
N GLN A 150 37.18 -12.58 4.49
CA GLN A 150 37.76 -11.44 5.21
C GLN A 150 38.98 -10.89 4.49
N GLU A 151 39.81 -11.76 3.90
CA GLU A 151 40.99 -11.36 3.14
C GLU A 151 40.59 -10.49 1.95
N ARG A 152 39.58 -10.91 1.19
CA ARG A 152 39.08 -10.16 0.04
C ARG A 152 38.43 -8.83 0.45
N ILE A 153 37.73 -8.80 1.58
CA ILE A 153 37.15 -7.57 2.14
C ILE A 153 38.26 -6.57 2.48
N HIS A 154 39.34 -7.02 3.13
CA HIS A 154 40.49 -6.17 3.44
C HIS A 154 41.20 -5.66 2.19
N GLU A 155 41.43 -6.52 1.19
CA GLU A 155 42.03 -6.15 -0.09
C GLU A 155 41.20 -5.08 -0.82
N LEU A 156 39.87 -5.23 -0.84
CA LEU A 156 38.96 -4.25 -1.43
C LEU A 156 39.03 -2.91 -0.69
N ALA A 157 38.98 -2.94 0.64
CA ALA A 157 39.07 -1.73 1.47
C ALA A 157 40.38 -0.97 1.24
N GLU A 158 41.50 -1.68 1.20
CA GLU A 158 42.81 -1.08 0.91
C GLU A 158 42.86 -0.53 -0.51
N SER A 159 42.31 -1.24 -1.50
CA SER A 159 42.24 -0.79 -2.88
C SER A 159 41.45 0.52 -3.02
N PHE A 160 40.28 0.63 -2.38
CA PHE A 160 39.49 1.86 -2.35
C PHE A 160 40.23 3.00 -1.65
N THR A 161 40.93 2.71 -0.55
CA THR A 161 41.77 3.69 0.16
C THR A 161 42.84 4.26 -0.77
N ASN A 162 43.58 3.39 -1.47
CA ASN A 162 44.71 3.74 -2.31
C ASN A 162 44.34 4.55 -3.56
N ILE A 163 43.15 4.34 -4.14
CA ILE A 163 42.68 5.12 -5.29
C ILE A 163 42.04 6.46 -4.88
N SER A 164 41.78 6.65 -3.59
CA SER A 164 41.06 7.82 -3.10
C SER A 164 42.01 8.94 -2.67
N LYS A 165 41.60 10.19 -2.92
CA LYS A 165 42.35 11.35 -2.46
C LYS A 165 42.34 11.39 -0.92
N ASP A 166 43.52 11.54 -0.33
CA ASP A 166 43.74 11.61 1.12
C ASP A 166 43.14 10.42 1.92
N GLY A 167 42.94 9.27 1.26
CA GLY A 167 42.37 8.08 1.91
C GLY A 167 40.88 8.21 2.26
N VAL A 168 40.13 9.12 1.63
CA VAL A 168 38.72 9.38 1.99
C VAL A 168 37.79 8.17 1.86
N LEU A 169 38.14 7.17 1.05
CA LEU A 169 37.37 5.93 0.90
C LEU A 169 37.90 4.78 1.77
N THR A 170 38.58 5.09 2.88
CA THR A 170 39.06 4.07 3.83
C THR A 170 37.90 3.25 4.38
N GLY A 171 38.02 1.92 4.27
CA GLY A 171 37.01 0.95 4.71
C GLY A 171 35.87 0.72 3.72
N CYS A 172 35.85 1.42 2.57
CA CYS A 172 34.87 1.14 1.51
C CYS A 172 35.23 -0.15 0.78
N VAL A 173 34.28 -1.07 0.63
CA VAL A 173 34.50 -2.39 -0.01
C VAL A 173 33.74 -2.57 -1.31
N GLY A 174 33.02 -1.52 -1.73
CA GLY A 174 32.19 -1.51 -2.92
C GLY A 174 31.42 -0.20 -3.04
N CYS A 175 30.78 -0.01 -4.19
CA CYS A 175 29.92 1.13 -4.47
C CYS A 175 28.58 0.64 -5.00
N ILE A 176 27.52 1.35 -4.62
CA ILE A 176 26.19 1.19 -5.22
C ILE A 176 26.01 2.40 -6.13
N ASP A 177 25.88 2.14 -7.43
CA ASP A 177 25.56 3.17 -8.42
C ASP A 177 24.03 3.32 -8.55
N GLY A 178 23.56 4.55 -8.81
CA GLY A 178 22.14 4.95 -8.74
C GLY A 178 21.55 5.38 -10.08
#